data_AF-A0A0C1V382-F1
#
_entry.id   AF-A0A0C1V382-F1
#
_cell.length_a   1.000
_cell.length_b   1.000
_cell.length_c   1.000
_cell.angle_alpha   90.00
_cell.angle_beta   90.00
_cell.angle_gamma   90.00
#
_symmetry.space_group_name_H-M   'P 1'
#
loop_
_entity.id
_entity.type
_entity.pdbx_description
1 polymer ?
#
loop_
_entity_poly.entity_id
_entity_poly.type
_entity_poly.pdbx_seq_one_letter_code
_entity_poly.pdbx_strand_id
1 'polypeptide(L)'
;MFRDARDYQILFLSLFLCLGLATRDWTLRPAVIGVAIATTLLTQTLLSLWCSYQAASVGATGELLLPVTLTTGTSSPRWQLIRENFSFNWRSPLISALGLSLLLRVDHWPTMALAAFVAIASKFWLKVDGKHCFNPANIGIIAALSFTHDAWVSPGQWGEEIWYALIFLGAGGMVLKRVGRWDTTAAFLGSYALLEAMRNLYLGWTWDVWLHRLSSGSLLLFALFMVTDPRSIPNARPARLIWALSIAGLTFVLRNYFYLSTAVFWALFLLSPLTIALDRLWQSDRFVWKVGTARNPVIG
;
A
#
# COMPACT_ATOMS: atom_id res chain seq x y z
N MET A 1 -3.05 4.56 23.64
CA MET A 1 -2.88 5.55 22.57
C MET A 1 -2.83 4.94 21.16
N PHE A 2 -2.37 3.69 20.95
CA PHE A 2 -2.39 3.04 19.61
C PHE A 2 -3.26 1.78 19.58
N ARG A 3 -4.53 1.94 19.19
CA ARG A 3 -5.48 0.83 19.04
C ARG A 3 -5.55 0.31 17.59
N ASP A 4 -5.27 1.16 16.60
CA ASP A 4 -5.31 0.81 15.18
C ASP A 4 -3.91 0.53 14.63
N ALA A 5 -3.75 -0.57 13.88
CA ALA A 5 -2.47 -0.92 13.25
C ALA A 5 -2.01 0.13 12.21
N ARG A 6 -2.93 0.92 11.65
CA ARG A 6 -2.61 2.03 10.74
C ARG A 6 -1.84 3.15 11.42
N ASP A 7 -2.07 3.39 12.71
CA ASP A 7 -1.34 4.42 13.46
C ASP A 7 0.14 4.03 13.59
N TYR A 8 0.43 2.74 13.76
CA TYR A 8 1.80 2.22 13.72
C TYR A 8 2.43 2.38 12.34
N GLN A 9 1.69 2.10 11.25
CA GLN A 9 2.20 2.33 9.90
C GLN A 9 2.58 3.79 9.68
N ILE A 10 1.72 4.73 10.06
CA ILE A 10 2.00 6.17 9.96
C ILE A 10 3.23 6.52 10.80
N LEU A 11 3.29 6.06 12.06
CA LEU A 11 4.42 6.33 12.94
C LEU A 11 5.75 5.88 12.34
N PHE A 12 5.84 4.63 11.88
CA PHE A 12 7.09 4.09 11.35
C PHE A 12 7.45 4.67 9.98
N LEU A 13 6.48 4.88 9.09
CA LEU A 13 6.73 5.53 7.80
C LEU A 13 7.22 6.97 7.99
N SER A 14 6.62 7.72 8.92
CA SER A 14 7.09 9.07 9.28
C SER A 14 8.47 9.04 9.92
N LEU A 15 8.73 8.11 10.84
CA LEU A 15 10.04 7.94 11.48
C LEU A 15 11.12 7.66 10.43
N PHE A 16 10.85 6.76 9.49
CA PHE A 16 11.75 6.48 8.38
C PHE A 16 11.94 7.71 7.51
N LEU A 17 10.88 8.44 7.18
CA LEU A 17 11.00 9.63 6.35
C LEU A 17 11.89 10.69 7.02
N CYS A 18 11.69 10.92 8.31
CA CYS A 18 12.55 11.81 9.11
C CYS A 18 14.00 11.30 9.16
N LEU A 19 14.21 10.00 9.40
CA LEU A 19 15.55 9.40 9.45
C LEU A 19 16.28 9.53 8.11
N GLY A 20 15.59 9.26 7.00
CA GLY A 20 16.14 9.37 5.65
C GLY A 20 16.53 10.81 5.31
N LEU A 21 15.66 11.78 5.62
CA LEU A 21 15.95 13.20 5.44
C LEU A 21 17.11 13.69 6.32
N ALA A 22 17.22 13.20 7.56
CA ALA A 22 18.22 13.67 8.51
C ALA A 22 19.62 13.05 8.31
N THR A 23 19.70 11.81 7.83
CA THR A 23 20.97 11.05 7.84
C THR A 23 21.53 10.73 6.46
N ARG A 24 20.72 10.82 5.40
CA ARG A 24 21.09 10.31 4.07
C ARG A 24 21.09 11.36 2.97
N ASP A 25 21.05 12.65 3.34
CA ASP A 25 21.02 13.80 2.41
C ASP A 25 20.10 13.54 1.21
N TRP A 26 18.91 13.03 1.50
CA TRP A 26 17.98 12.68 0.46
C TRP A 26 17.71 13.90 -0.41
N THR A 27 17.91 13.74 -1.72
CA THR A 27 17.54 14.74 -2.73
C THR A 27 16.03 15.02 -2.78
N LEU A 28 15.24 14.32 -1.95
CA LEU A 28 13.81 14.51 -1.79
C LEU A 28 13.51 15.88 -1.17
N ARG A 29 13.00 16.79 -2.00
CA ARG A 29 12.63 18.14 -1.58
C ARG A 29 11.39 18.09 -0.67
N PRO A 30 11.37 18.79 0.48
CA PRO A 30 10.19 18.86 1.35
C PRO A 30 8.91 19.29 0.63
N ALA A 31 9.03 20.12 -0.40
CA ALA A 31 7.91 20.53 -1.26
C ALA A 31 7.24 19.33 -1.96
N VAL A 32 8.02 18.34 -2.43
CA VAL A 32 7.50 17.13 -3.10
C VAL A 32 6.73 16.25 -2.11
N ILE A 33 7.18 16.15 -0.86
CA ILE A 33 6.47 15.45 0.22
C ILE A 33 5.12 16.15 0.47
N GLY A 34 5.13 17.49 0.56
CA GLY A 34 3.92 18.30 0.69
C GLY A 34 2.93 18.06 -0.45
N VAL A 35 3.43 17.98 -1.69
CA VAL A 35 2.62 17.68 -2.88
C VAL A 35 2.01 16.28 -2.81
N ALA A 36 2.77 15.27 -2.37
CA ALA A 36 2.25 13.92 -2.18
C ALA A 36 1.10 13.90 -1.15
N ILE A 37 1.30 14.53 0.02
CA ILE A 37 0.29 14.60 1.08
C ILE A 37 -0.95 15.38 0.62
N ALA A 38 -0.76 16.57 0.05
CA ALA A 38 -1.85 17.42 -0.42
C ALA A 38 -2.66 16.71 -1.51
N THR A 39 -2.00 16.15 -2.53
CA THR A 39 -2.66 15.48 -3.65
C THR A 39 -3.41 14.23 -3.20
N THR A 40 -2.82 13.40 -2.33
CA THR A 40 -3.50 12.19 -1.85
C THR A 40 -4.72 12.53 -0.98
N LEU A 41 -4.62 13.53 -0.09
CA LEU A 41 -5.74 13.97 0.74
C LEU A 41 -6.85 14.60 -0.11
N LEU A 42 -6.50 15.47 -1.06
CA LEU A 42 -7.45 16.10 -1.98
C LEU A 42 -8.14 15.05 -2.87
N THR A 43 -7.39 14.11 -3.44
CA THR A 43 -7.97 13.04 -4.25
C THR A 43 -8.90 12.16 -3.41
N GLN A 44 -8.52 11.87 -2.15
CA GLN A 44 -9.36 11.12 -1.23
C GLN A 44 -10.67 11.84 -0.95
N THR A 45 -10.62 13.13 -0.62
CA THR A 45 -11.82 13.90 -0.27
C THR A 45 -12.76 13.98 -1.47
N LEU A 46 -12.26 14.38 -2.63
CA LEU A 46 -13.06 14.53 -3.86
C LEU A 46 -13.72 13.22 -4.27
N LEU A 47 -12.98 12.11 -4.31
CA LEU A 47 -13.56 10.82 -4.71
C LEU A 47 -14.50 10.23 -3.65
N SER A 48 -14.25 10.49 -2.35
CA SER A 48 -15.19 10.07 -1.30
C SER A 48 -16.49 10.86 -1.35
N LEU A 49 -16.42 12.17 -1.62
CA LEU A 49 -17.59 13.02 -1.86
C LEU A 49 -18.35 12.57 -3.10
N TRP A 50 -17.64 12.27 -4.19
CA TRP A 50 -18.24 11.76 -5.43
C TRP A 50 -19.00 10.44 -5.20
N CYS A 51 -18.41 9.48 -4.48
CA CYS A 51 -19.09 8.23 -4.12
C CYS A 51 -20.31 8.47 -3.22
N SER A 52 -20.21 9.38 -2.25
CA SER A 52 -21.32 9.72 -1.35
C SER A 52 -22.47 10.41 -2.10
N TYR A 53 -22.11 11.27 -3.06
CA TYR A 53 -23.05 11.92 -3.97
C TYR A 53 -23.79 10.90 -4.82
N GLN A 54 -23.08 9.96 -5.45
CA GLN A 54 -23.70 8.89 -6.24
C GLN A 54 -24.63 8.01 -5.42
N ALA A 55 -24.22 7.60 -4.22
CA ALA A 55 -25.06 6.80 -3.32
C ALA A 55 -26.38 7.52 -2.97
N ALA A 56 -26.29 8.83 -2.67
CA ALA A 56 -27.47 9.65 -2.39
C ALA A 56 -28.38 9.81 -3.63
N SER A 57 -27.81 9.86 -4.84
CA SER A 57 -28.60 9.89 -6.09
C SER A 57 -29.42 8.62 -6.31
N VAL A 58 -28.83 7.46 -6.01
CA VAL A 58 -29.47 6.15 -6.17
C VAL A 58 -30.56 5.93 -5.12
N GLY A 59 -30.33 6.32 -3.87
CA GLY A 59 -31.34 6.25 -2.81
C GLY A 59 -32.59 7.08 -3.15
N ALA A 60 -32.41 8.32 -3.62
CA ALA A 60 -33.52 9.20 -4.00
C ALA A 60 -34.32 8.69 -5.21
N THR A 61 -33.68 7.96 -6.14
CA THR A 61 -34.37 7.33 -7.27
C THR A 61 -35.09 6.04 -6.88
N GLY A 62 -34.54 5.28 -5.93
CA GLY A 62 -35.19 4.08 -5.38
C GLY A 62 -36.48 4.37 -4.61
N GLU A 63 -36.54 5.48 -3.86
CA GLU A 63 -37.76 5.95 -3.18
C GLU A 63 -38.88 6.33 -4.16
N LEU A 64 -38.54 6.79 -5.36
CA LEU A 64 -39.51 7.16 -6.40
C LEU A 64 -40.20 5.96 -7.07
N LEU A 65 -39.60 4.77 -7.00
CA LEU A 65 -40.09 3.54 -7.64
C LEU A 65 -40.93 2.66 -6.71
N LEU A 66 -40.95 2.94 -5.40
CA LEU A 66 -41.81 2.24 -4.45
C LEU A 66 -43.23 2.83 -4.49
N PRO A 67 -44.28 1.99 -4.45
CA PRO A 67 -45.65 2.49 -4.43
C PRO A 67 -45.87 3.39 -3.20
N VAL A 68 -46.43 4.58 -3.44
CA VAL A 68 -46.78 5.63 -2.49
C VAL A 68 -47.87 5.13 -1.52
N THR A 69 -47.52 4.19 -0.67
CA THR A 69 -48.40 3.65 0.35
C THR A 69 -47.59 3.54 1.63
N LEU A 70 -47.87 4.49 2.54
CA LEU A 70 -47.51 4.49 3.97
C LEU A 70 -46.10 4.97 4.38
N THR A 71 -45.58 6.05 3.82
CA THR A 71 -44.52 6.83 4.48
C THR A 71 -44.90 8.29 4.64
N THR A 72 -45.58 8.62 5.74
CA THR A 72 -45.68 9.98 6.30
C THR A 72 -44.36 10.42 6.92
N GLY A 73 -43.23 10.09 6.28
CA GLY A 73 -41.90 10.49 6.67
C GLY A 73 -41.38 11.51 5.68
N THR A 74 -40.99 12.69 6.16
CA THR A 74 -40.28 13.67 5.35
C THR A 74 -39.02 13.03 4.77
N SER A 75 -38.94 12.86 3.45
CA SER A 75 -37.73 12.40 2.77
C SER A 75 -36.58 13.33 3.16
N SER A 76 -35.53 12.79 3.78
CA SER A 76 -34.38 13.59 4.21
C SER A 76 -33.75 14.32 3.02
N PRO A 77 -33.45 15.64 3.12
CA PRO A 77 -32.76 16.37 2.06
C PRO A 77 -31.49 15.66 1.60
N ARG A 78 -31.19 15.66 0.30
CA ARG A 78 -30.05 14.93 -0.29
C ARG A 78 -28.69 15.25 0.33
N TRP A 79 -28.51 16.46 0.86
CA TRP A 79 -27.30 16.90 1.56
C TRP A 79 -27.13 16.21 2.92
N GLN A 80 -28.23 15.82 3.59
CA GLN A 80 -28.19 14.96 4.77
C GLN A 80 -27.72 13.55 4.39
N LEU A 81 -28.29 12.97 3.33
CA LEU A 81 -27.86 11.65 2.82
C LEU A 81 -26.38 11.63 2.41
N ILE A 82 -25.89 12.69 1.77
CA ILE A 82 -24.46 12.83 1.42
C ILE A 82 -23.62 12.89 2.70
N ARG A 83 -24.03 13.68 3.69
CA ARG A 83 -23.32 13.83 4.97
C ARG A 83 -23.25 12.52 5.73
N GLU A 84 -24.33 11.73 5.73
CA GLU A 84 -24.40 10.43 6.39
C GLU A 84 -23.54 9.37 5.69
N ASN A 85 -23.52 9.37 4.36
CA ASN A 85 -22.70 8.44 3.58
C ASN A 85 -21.21 8.83 3.54
N PHE A 86 -20.89 10.09 3.81
CA PHE A 86 -19.52 10.58 3.75
C PHE A 86 -18.70 10.09 4.95
N SER A 87 -17.75 9.19 4.67
CA SER A 87 -16.77 8.72 5.65
C SER A 87 -15.35 9.12 5.27
N PHE A 88 -14.84 10.19 5.88
CA PHE A 88 -13.46 10.62 5.64
C PHE A 88 -12.45 9.77 6.41
N ASN A 89 -11.55 9.10 5.70
CA ASN A 89 -10.48 8.30 6.27
C ASN A 89 -9.11 8.87 5.87
N TRP A 90 -8.56 9.75 6.71
CA TRP A 90 -7.26 10.41 6.50
C TRP A 90 -6.06 9.48 6.59
N ARG A 91 -6.18 8.35 7.31
CA ARG A 91 -5.05 7.42 7.53
C ARG A 91 -4.58 6.75 6.25
N SER A 92 -5.51 6.29 5.43
CA SER A 92 -5.19 5.62 4.16
C SER A 92 -4.41 6.50 3.17
N PRO A 93 -4.86 7.72 2.81
CA PRO A 93 -4.10 8.59 1.92
C PRO A 93 -2.76 9.03 2.51
N LEU A 94 -2.67 9.25 3.83
CA LEU A 94 -1.40 9.59 4.47
C LEU A 94 -0.38 8.45 4.39
N ILE A 95 -0.80 7.20 4.65
CA ILE A 95 0.08 6.03 4.48
C ILE A 95 0.58 5.93 3.04
N SER A 96 -0.29 6.14 2.05
CA SER A 96 0.11 6.17 0.64
C SER A 96 1.09 7.30 0.34
N ALA A 97 0.85 8.52 0.84
CA ALA A 97 1.74 9.67 0.62
C ALA A 97 3.12 9.46 1.25
N LEU A 98 3.18 8.94 2.47
CA LEU A 98 4.44 8.61 3.14
C LEU A 98 5.18 7.50 2.39
N GLY A 99 4.48 6.43 1.98
CA GLY A 99 5.07 5.36 1.17
C GLY A 99 5.64 5.85 -0.16
N LEU A 100 4.92 6.71 -0.88
CA LEU A 100 5.42 7.37 -2.09
C LEU A 100 6.65 8.23 -1.81
N SER A 101 6.62 9.04 -0.75
CA SER A 101 7.76 9.91 -0.36
C SER A 101 9.00 9.10 0.01
N LEU A 102 8.83 7.94 0.64
CA LEU A 102 9.94 7.07 1.01
C LEU A 102 10.60 6.37 -0.18
N LEU A 103 9.83 6.05 -1.22
CA LEU A 103 10.26 5.11 -2.27
C LEU A 103 10.45 5.76 -3.64
N LEU A 104 9.66 6.77 -3.98
CA LEU A 104 9.71 7.46 -5.26
C LEU A 104 10.60 8.70 -5.18
N ARG A 105 11.41 8.90 -6.22
CA ARG A 105 12.14 10.14 -6.46
C ARG A 105 11.65 10.76 -7.75
N VAL A 106 11.49 12.08 -7.72
CA VAL A 106 11.05 12.88 -8.86
C VAL A 106 11.81 14.20 -8.88
N ASP A 107 12.07 14.75 -10.06
CA ASP A 107 12.63 16.10 -10.18
C ASP A 107 11.55 17.19 -10.08
N HIS A 108 10.36 16.92 -10.63
CA HIS A 108 9.27 17.89 -10.68
C HIS A 108 8.04 17.44 -9.91
N TRP A 109 7.35 18.42 -9.31
CA TRP A 109 6.15 18.16 -8.53
C TRP A 109 4.97 17.54 -9.32
N PRO A 110 4.74 17.80 -10.62
CA PRO A 110 3.63 17.18 -11.35
C PRO A 110 3.73 15.66 -11.40
N THR A 111 4.95 15.13 -11.47
CA THR A 111 5.21 13.69 -11.47
C THR A 111 4.82 13.04 -10.14
N MET A 112 5.12 13.70 -9.02
CA MET A 112 4.64 13.25 -7.70
C MET A 112 3.13 13.39 -7.57
N ALA A 113 2.54 14.47 -8.09
CA ALA A 113 1.09 14.67 -8.09
C ALA A 113 0.38 13.57 -8.91
N LEU A 114 0.92 13.20 -10.08
CA LEU A 114 0.43 12.08 -10.89
C LEU A 114 0.48 10.77 -10.09
N ALA A 115 1.63 10.46 -9.48
CA ALA A 115 1.80 9.25 -8.67
C ALA A 115 0.78 9.19 -7.51
N ALA A 116 0.63 10.30 -6.78
CA ALA A 116 -0.29 10.44 -5.66
C ALA A 116 -1.76 10.35 -6.09
N PHE A 117 -2.12 10.97 -7.21
CA PHE A 117 -3.46 10.92 -7.78
C PHE A 117 -3.81 9.49 -8.19
N VAL A 118 -2.97 8.84 -9.02
CA VAL A 118 -3.20 7.46 -9.48
C VAL A 118 -3.25 6.49 -8.30
N ALA A 119 -2.38 6.68 -7.30
CA ALA A 119 -2.39 5.86 -6.10
C ALA A 119 -3.77 5.88 -5.42
N ILE A 120 -4.34 7.05 -5.18
CA ILE A 120 -5.63 7.15 -4.51
C ILE A 120 -6.78 6.79 -5.44
N ALA A 121 -6.79 7.25 -6.68
CA ALA A 121 -7.84 6.97 -7.66
C ALA A 121 -8.01 5.46 -7.92
N SER A 122 -6.90 4.71 -7.95
CA SER A 122 -6.92 3.26 -8.17
C SER A 122 -7.80 2.51 -7.18
N LYS A 123 -7.87 2.95 -5.91
CA LYS A 123 -8.70 2.29 -4.89
C LYS A 123 -10.17 2.66 -4.97
N PHE A 124 -10.55 3.61 -5.81
CA PHE A 124 -11.94 3.94 -6.10
C PHE A 124 -12.44 3.23 -7.34
N TRP A 125 -11.62 3.20 -8.40
CA TRP A 125 -12.03 2.67 -9.71
C TRP A 125 -11.59 1.22 -9.95
N LEU A 126 -10.40 0.82 -9.49
CA LEU A 126 -9.84 -0.51 -9.71
C LEU A 126 -10.13 -1.42 -8.51
N LYS A 127 -11.41 -1.72 -8.33
CA LYS A 127 -11.91 -2.63 -7.30
C LYS A 127 -12.79 -3.73 -7.88
N VAL A 128 -12.68 -4.92 -7.31
CA VAL A 128 -13.61 -6.04 -7.55
C VAL A 128 -14.18 -6.45 -6.20
N ASP A 129 -15.51 -6.55 -6.10
CA ASP A 129 -16.23 -6.89 -4.86
C ASP A 129 -15.81 -6.00 -3.66
N GLY A 130 -15.59 -4.72 -3.96
CA GLY A 130 -15.14 -3.72 -2.98
C GLY A 130 -13.70 -3.91 -2.48
N LYS A 131 -12.93 -4.87 -3.02
CA LYS A 131 -11.51 -5.09 -2.71
C LYS A 131 -10.61 -4.39 -3.73
N HIS A 132 -9.52 -3.80 -3.27
CA HIS A 132 -8.58 -3.10 -4.15
C HIS A 132 -7.81 -4.14 -4.95
N CYS A 133 -7.75 -3.96 -6.28
CA CYS A 133 -6.98 -4.86 -7.13
C CYS A 133 -5.47 -4.66 -6.95
N PHE A 134 -5.03 -3.43 -6.72
CA PHE A 134 -3.62 -3.05 -6.65
C PHE A 134 -3.28 -2.42 -5.29
N ASN A 135 -2.01 -2.53 -4.90
CA ASN A 135 -1.46 -1.71 -3.83
C ASN A 135 -1.44 -0.23 -4.30
N PRO A 136 -2.12 0.69 -3.60
CA PRO A 136 -2.24 2.10 -4.01
C PRO A 136 -0.91 2.79 -4.27
N ALA A 137 0.04 2.72 -3.35
CA ALA A 137 1.32 3.39 -3.53
C ALA A 137 2.13 2.75 -4.68
N ASN A 138 2.07 1.42 -4.82
CA ASN A 138 2.79 0.72 -5.88
C ASN A 138 2.30 1.12 -7.28
N ILE A 139 0.98 1.15 -7.52
CA ILE A 139 0.46 1.57 -8.84
C ILE A 139 0.77 3.04 -9.13
N GLY A 140 0.83 3.90 -8.11
CA GLY A 140 1.32 5.27 -8.25
C GLY A 140 2.80 5.34 -8.68
N ILE A 141 3.68 4.53 -8.09
CA ILE A 141 5.08 4.41 -8.51
C ILE A 141 5.17 3.95 -9.96
N ILE A 142 4.47 2.87 -10.33
CA ILE A 142 4.48 2.35 -11.70
C ILE A 142 3.97 3.39 -12.70
N ALA A 143 2.92 4.13 -12.37
CA ALA A 143 2.41 5.19 -13.23
C ALA A 143 3.46 6.29 -13.44
N ALA A 144 4.13 6.77 -12.38
CA ALA A 144 5.21 7.74 -12.52
C ALA A 144 6.35 7.19 -13.40
N LEU A 145 6.83 5.98 -13.12
CA LEU A 145 7.91 5.36 -13.90
C LEU A 145 7.55 5.11 -15.38
N SER A 146 6.26 4.92 -15.69
CA SER A 146 5.82 4.59 -17.05
C SER A 146 5.47 5.82 -17.88
N PHE A 147 4.89 6.85 -17.24
CA PHE A 147 4.32 8.01 -17.94
C PHE A 147 5.16 9.28 -17.83
N THR A 148 6.26 9.25 -17.07
CA THR A 148 7.16 10.40 -16.92
C THR A 148 8.61 9.97 -17.09
N HIS A 149 9.47 10.92 -17.44
CA HIS A 149 10.90 10.68 -17.67
C HIS A 149 11.78 11.11 -16.50
N ASP A 150 11.21 11.78 -15.49
CA ASP A 150 11.92 12.35 -14.34
C ASP A 150 11.61 11.61 -13.03
N ALA A 151 11.08 10.39 -13.12
CA ALA A 151 10.80 9.52 -11.99
C ALA A 151 11.78 8.34 -11.93
N TRP A 152 12.27 8.03 -10.72
CA TRP A 152 13.05 6.82 -10.49
C TRP A 152 12.85 6.30 -9.06
N VAL A 153 13.27 5.05 -8.83
CA VAL A 153 13.40 4.47 -7.50
C VAL A 153 14.84 4.05 -7.32
N SER A 154 15.50 4.53 -6.26
CA SER A 154 16.90 4.20 -5.98
C SER A 154 16.97 3.09 -4.92
N PRO A 155 17.39 1.86 -5.28
CA PRO A 155 17.45 0.75 -4.32
C PRO A 155 18.42 0.99 -3.16
N GLY A 156 19.48 1.76 -3.41
CA GLY A 156 20.54 2.08 -2.45
C GLY A 156 20.31 3.34 -1.63
N GLN A 157 19.17 4.04 -1.78
CA GLN A 157 18.89 5.29 -1.04
C GLN A 157 18.89 5.17 0.49
N TRP A 158 18.78 3.94 0.97
CA TRP A 158 18.82 3.58 2.39
C TRP A 158 20.16 2.99 2.83
N GLY A 159 21.12 2.89 1.90
CA GLY A 159 22.36 2.11 2.05
C GLY A 159 22.09 0.62 2.24
N GLU A 160 23.17 -0.11 2.48
CA GLU A 160 23.15 -1.54 2.83
C GLU A 160 23.72 -1.82 4.23
N GLU A 161 23.91 -0.77 5.04
CA GLU A 161 24.41 -0.89 6.39
C GLU A 161 23.49 -1.78 7.24
N ILE A 162 24.06 -2.78 7.90
CA ILE A 162 23.30 -3.81 8.63
C ILE A 162 22.40 -3.22 9.73
N TRP A 163 22.82 -2.11 10.34
CA TRP A 163 22.03 -1.40 11.35
C TRP A 163 20.69 -0.88 10.80
N TYR A 164 20.65 -0.41 9.55
CA TYR A 164 19.39 0.00 8.93
C TYR A 164 18.51 -1.21 8.61
N ALA A 165 19.11 -2.32 8.17
CA ALA A 165 18.37 -3.56 7.99
C ALA A 165 17.72 -4.03 9.30
N LEU A 166 18.44 -3.96 10.42
CA LEU A 166 17.91 -4.28 11.75
C LEU A 166 16.79 -3.32 12.18
N ILE A 167 16.96 -2.02 11.95
CA ILE A 167 15.92 -1.01 12.24
C ILE A 167 14.65 -1.32 11.42
N PHE A 168 14.78 -1.58 10.11
CA PHE A 168 13.64 -1.92 9.27
C PHE A 168 12.97 -3.21 9.71
N LEU A 169 13.72 -4.28 9.92
CA LEU A 169 13.17 -5.57 10.34
C LEU A 169 12.50 -5.49 11.72
N GLY A 170 13.09 -4.76 12.68
CA GLY A 170 12.51 -4.57 14.01
C GLY A 170 11.22 -3.75 13.97
N ALA A 171 11.25 -2.58 13.33
CA ALA A 171 10.09 -1.70 13.18
C ALA A 171 8.98 -2.33 12.32
N GLY A 172 9.33 -2.86 11.16
CA GLY A 172 8.41 -3.57 10.28
C GLY A 172 7.85 -4.83 10.93
N GLY A 173 8.67 -5.59 11.65
CA GLY A 173 8.23 -6.75 12.43
C GLY A 173 7.17 -6.38 13.47
N MET A 174 7.32 -5.25 14.15
CA MET A 174 6.30 -4.74 15.09
C MET A 174 4.98 -4.38 14.37
N VAL A 175 5.05 -3.73 13.20
CA VAL A 175 3.87 -3.44 12.37
C VAL A 175 3.20 -4.74 11.92
N LEU A 176 3.97 -5.69 11.41
CA LEU A 176 3.46 -6.96 10.90
C LEU A 176 2.81 -7.82 11.98
N LYS A 177 3.35 -7.81 13.20
CA LYS A 177 2.72 -8.48 14.36
C LYS A 177 1.35 -7.87 14.67
N ARG A 178 1.18 -6.56 14.49
CA ARG A 178 -0.12 -5.87 14.69
C ARG A 178 -1.10 -6.08 13.54
N VAL A 179 -0.60 -6.11 12.31
CA VAL A 179 -1.39 -6.35 11.08
C VAL A 179 -1.78 -7.82 10.94
N GLY A 180 -0.97 -8.75 11.49
CA GLY A 180 -1.24 -10.19 11.47
C GLY A 180 -0.88 -10.89 10.16
N ARG A 181 0.05 -10.32 9.37
CA ARG A 181 0.44 -10.81 8.02
C ARG A 181 1.94 -11.07 7.87
N TRP A 182 2.57 -11.54 8.95
CA TRP A 182 4.00 -11.85 8.97
C TRP A 182 4.36 -13.04 8.04
N ASP A 183 3.41 -13.93 7.81
CA ASP A 183 3.52 -15.10 6.95
C ASP A 183 3.83 -14.72 5.50
N THR A 184 3.16 -13.69 4.97
CA THR A 184 3.39 -13.18 3.61
C THR A 184 4.79 -12.61 3.44
N THR A 185 5.26 -11.82 4.42
CA THR A 185 6.62 -11.25 4.41
C THR A 185 7.67 -12.34 4.43
N ALA A 186 7.53 -13.30 5.35
CA ALA A 186 8.48 -14.39 5.51
C ALA A 186 8.55 -15.25 4.24
N ALA A 187 7.40 -15.52 3.62
CA ALA A 187 7.34 -16.23 2.34
C ALA A 187 8.05 -15.46 1.23
N PHE A 188 7.78 -14.16 1.07
CA PHE A 188 8.43 -13.34 0.05
C PHE A 188 9.95 -13.24 0.27
N LEU A 189 10.39 -12.78 1.45
CA LEU A 189 11.80 -12.57 1.75
C LEU A 189 12.58 -13.88 1.75
N GLY A 190 12.05 -14.94 2.35
CA GLY A 190 12.70 -16.26 2.40
C GLY A 190 12.87 -16.86 1.01
N SER A 191 11.87 -16.73 0.15
CA SER A 191 11.94 -17.26 -1.23
C SER A 191 12.88 -16.43 -2.10
N TYR A 192 12.83 -15.11 -1.99
CA TYR A 192 13.75 -14.23 -2.71
C TYR A 192 15.20 -14.47 -2.27
N ALA A 193 15.44 -14.58 -0.95
CA ALA A 193 16.74 -14.91 -0.39
C ALA A 193 17.26 -16.27 -0.86
N LEU A 194 16.39 -17.29 -0.92
CA LEU A 194 16.75 -18.61 -1.42
C LEU A 194 17.13 -18.58 -2.90
N LEU A 195 16.34 -17.91 -3.75
CA LEU A 195 16.63 -17.78 -5.18
C LEU A 195 17.95 -17.04 -5.42
N GLU A 196 18.19 -15.92 -4.71
CA GLU A 196 19.46 -15.20 -4.78
C GLU A 196 20.62 -16.06 -4.25
N ALA A 197 20.43 -16.88 -3.21
CA ALA A 197 21.47 -17.78 -2.69
C ALA A 197 21.83 -18.87 -3.70
N MET A 198 20.82 -19.50 -4.32
CA MET A 198 21.02 -20.50 -5.38
C MET A 198 21.80 -19.91 -6.56
N ARG A 199 21.47 -18.67 -6.97
CA ARG A 199 22.20 -17.96 -8.02
C ARG A 199 23.63 -17.62 -7.59
N ASN A 200 23.82 -17.16 -6.36
CA ASN A 200 25.14 -16.82 -5.82
C ASN A 200 26.06 -18.04 -5.81
N LEU A 201 25.54 -19.19 -5.39
CA LEU A 201 26.23 -20.49 -5.45
C LEU A 201 26.55 -20.90 -6.89
N TYR A 202 25.58 -20.81 -7.80
CA TYR A 202 25.76 -21.17 -9.22
C TYR A 202 26.86 -20.34 -9.89
N LEU A 203 26.97 -19.06 -9.55
CA LEU A 203 27.97 -18.15 -10.10
C LEU A 203 29.32 -18.19 -9.37
N GLY A 204 29.43 -18.97 -8.27
CA GLY A 204 30.64 -19.03 -7.45
C GLY A 204 31.01 -17.70 -6.78
N TRP A 205 30.02 -16.83 -6.50
CA TRP A 205 30.24 -15.54 -5.89
C TRP A 205 30.39 -15.64 -4.37
N THR A 206 31.05 -14.65 -3.76
CA THR A 206 31.16 -14.57 -2.30
C THR A 206 29.80 -14.30 -1.64
N TRP A 207 29.64 -14.72 -0.38
CA TRP A 207 28.38 -14.52 0.36
C TRP A 207 28.09 -13.06 0.70
N ASP A 208 29.09 -12.17 0.63
CA ASP A 208 28.90 -10.73 0.82
C ASP A 208 27.98 -10.14 -0.25
N VAL A 209 28.03 -10.64 -1.48
CA VAL A 209 27.14 -10.19 -2.57
C VAL A 209 25.68 -10.55 -2.25
N TRP A 210 25.45 -11.75 -1.74
CA TRP A 210 24.13 -12.19 -1.32
C TRP A 210 23.60 -11.35 -0.16
N LEU A 211 24.42 -11.15 0.88
CA LEU A 211 24.05 -10.34 2.03
C LEU A 211 23.74 -8.89 1.62
N HIS A 212 24.61 -8.27 0.83
CA HIS A 212 24.44 -6.92 0.31
C HIS A 212 23.11 -6.76 -0.46
N ARG A 213 22.73 -7.75 -1.28
CA ARG A 213 21.44 -7.73 -2.01
C ARG A 213 20.23 -7.77 -1.08
N LEU A 214 20.30 -8.54 0.01
CA LEU A 214 19.23 -8.66 0.98
C LEU A 214 19.15 -7.47 1.95
N SER A 215 20.27 -6.79 2.18
CA SER A 215 20.37 -5.58 3.00
C SER A 215 19.83 -4.32 2.33
N SER A 216 19.32 -4.39 1.09
CA SER A 216 18.72 -3.23 0.42
C SER A 216 17.51 -2.71 1.22
N GLY A 217 17.59 -1.47 1.71
CA GLY A 217 16.47 -0.87 2.44
C GLY A 217 15.20 -0.71 1.59
N SER A 218 15.32 -0.55 0.27
CA SER A 218 14.16 -0.53 -0.64
C SER A 218 13.42 -1.87 -0.67
N LEU A 219 14.16 -3.00 -0.68
CA LEU A 219 13.60 -4.35 -0.61
C LEU A 219 12.88 -4.57 0.72
N LEU A 220 13.49 -4.14 1.83
CA LEU A 220 12.91 -4.27 3.16
C LEU A 220 11.64 -3.42 3.32
N LEU A 221 11.65 -2.15 2.91
CA LEU A 221 10.45 -1.31 2.95
C LEU A 221 9.32 -1.88 2.10
N PHE A 222 9.64 -2.35 0.90
CA PHE A 222 8.69 -3.03 0.03
C PHE A 222 8.08 -4.27 0.71
N ALA A 223 8.92 -5.15 1.25
CA ALA A 223 8.49 -6.38 1.90
C ALA A 223 7.64 -6.13 3.16
N LEU A 224 7.99 -5.09 3.93
CA LEU A 224 7.38 -4.80 5.23
C LEU A 224 6.11 -3.95 5.14
N PHE A 225 6.00 -3.07 4.14
CA PHE A 225 4.90 -2.09 4.04
C PHE A 225 4.06 -2.19 2.76
N MET A 226 4.54 -2.83 1.69
CA MET A 226 3.78 -2.95 0.43
C MET A 226 3.24 -4.35 0.18
N VAL A 227 4.09 -5.38 0.20
CA VAL A 227 3.69 -6.78 -0.02
C VAL A 227 2.72 -7.29 1.05
N THR A 228 2.66 -6.61 2.18
CA THR A 228 1.91 -7.03 3.37
C THR A 228 0.67 -6.20 3.61
N ASP A 229 0.35 -5.24 2.73
CA ASP A 229 -0.85 -4.43 2.87
C ASP A 229 -2.10 -5.33 2.79
N PRO A 230 -2.82 -5.51 3.91
CA PRO A 230 -3.88 -6.51 3.99
C PRO A 230 -5.09 -6.15 3.11
N ARG A 231 -5.14 -4.94 2.54
CA ARG A 231 -6.22 -4.52 1.63
C ARG A 231 -6.01 -4.96 0.18
N SER A 232 -4.80 -5.34 -0.22
CA SER A 232 -4.44 -5.66 -1.62
C SER A 232 -3.86 -7.08 -1.83
N ILE A 233 -3.78 -7.90 -0.78
CA ILE A 233 -3.29 -9.30 -0.82
C ILE A 233 -4.41 -10.34 -0.68
N PRO A 234 -4.21 -11.61 -1.05
CA PRO A 234 -5.22 -12.66 -0.85
C PRO A 234 -5.66 -12.86 0.60
N ASN A 235 -6.91 -13.28 0.81
CA ASN A 235 -7.50 -13.45 2.14
C ASN A 235 -7.06 -14.77 2.81
N ALA A 236 -7.04 -15.86 2.06
CA ALA A 236 -6.64 -17.17 2.57
C ALA A 236 -5.12 -17.29 2.72
N ARG A 237 -4.66 -17.96 3.79
CA ARG A 237 -3.23 -18.18 4.03
C ARG A 237 -2.51 -18.90 2.88
N PRO A 238 -2.97 -20.07 2.37
CA PRO A 238 -2.27 -20.74 1.26
C PRO A 238 -2.18 -19.87 0.01
N ALA A 239 -3.25 -19.14 -0.32
CA ALA A 239 -3.27 -18.18 -1.42
C ALA A 239 -2.22 -17.07 -1.25
N ARG A 240 -2.06 -16.51 -0.04
CA ARG A 240 -1.02 -15.50 0.22
C ARG A 240 0.38 -16.05 0.04
N LEU A 241 0.64 -17.28 0.47
CA LEU A 241 1.96 -17.90 0.33
C LEU A 241 2.31 -18.10 -1.14
N ILE A 242 1.40 -18.67 -1.93
CA ILE A 242 1.56 -18.85 -3.38
C ILE A 242 1.78 -17.51 -4.06
N TRP A 243 0.98 -16.51 -3.72
CA TRP A 243 1.10 -15.16 -4.28
C TRP A 243 2.45 -14.52 -3.97
N ALA A 244 2.92 -14.60 -2.72
CA ALA A 244 4.20 -14.07 -2.29
C ALA A 244 5.39 -14.80 -2.96
N LEU A 245 5.30 -16.12 -3.11
CA LEU A 245 6.27 -16.94 -3.85
C LEU A 245 6.36 -16.50 -5.32
N SER A 246 5.22 -16.29 -5.98
CA SER A 246 5.16 -15.80 -7.36
C SER A 246 5.79 -14.42 -7.52
N ILE A 247 5.56 -13.51 -6.58
CA ILE A 247 6.19 -12.18 -6.59
C ILE A 247 7.71 -12.29 -6.40
N ALA A 248 8.19 -13.13 -5.49
CA ALA A 248 9.62 -13.36 -5.30
C ALA A 248 10.27 -13.94 -6.56
N GLY A 249 9.64 -14.94 -7.19
CA GLY A 249 10.10 -15.55 -8.44
C GLY A 249 10.15 -14.55 -9.60
N LEU A 250 9.07 -13.81 -9.81
CA LEU A 250 9.02 -12.80 -10.88
C LEU A 250 10.02 -11.66 -10.61
N THR A 251 10.17 -11.21 -9.35
CA THR A 251 11.18 -10.23 -8.97
C THR A 251 12.59 -10.73 -9.32
N PHE A 252 12.91 -11.97 -8.97
CA PHE A 252 14.21 -12.58 -9.26
C PHE A 252 14.50 -12.62 -10.77
N VAL A 253 13.51 -13.02 -11.58
CA VAL A 253 13.63 -13.04 -13.05
C VAL A 253 13.82 -11.62 -13.61
N LEU A 254 12.94 -10.68 -13.25
CA LEU A 254 13.01 -9.30 -13.74
C LEU A 254 14.33 -8.61 -13.35
N ARG A 255 14.84 -8.88 -12.15
CA ARG A 255 16.09 -8.29 -11.68
C ARG A 255 17.32 -8.93 -12.33
N ASN A 256 17.39 -10.25 -12.42
CA ASN A 256 18.63 -10.92 -12.82
C ASN A 256 18.72 -11.23 -14.30
N TYR A 257 17.59 -11.35 -15.01
CA TYR A 257 17.57 -11.60 -16.46
C TYR A 257 17.30 -10.32 -17.26
N PHE A 258 16.37 -9.48 -16.78
CA PHE A 258 16.01 -8.22 -17.44
C PHE A 258 16.72 -7.00 -16.84
N TYR A 259 17.58 -7.18 -15.84
CA TYR A 259 18.38 -6.12 -15.21
C TYR A 259 17.56 -4.94 -14.66
N LEU A 260 16.29 -5.18 -14.30
CA LEU A 260 15.42 -4.14 -13.77
C LEU A 260 15.74 -3.87 -12.29
N SER A 261 16.27 -2.68 -12.02
CA SER A 261 16.54 -2.22 -10.64
C SER A 261 15.26 -2.12 -9.81
N THR A 262 14.13 -1.81 -10.44
CA THR A 262 12.79 -1.64 -9.84
C THR A 262 11.92 -2.91 -9.87
N ALA A 263 12.51 -4.08 -10.10
CA ALA A 263 11.83 -5.36 -10.30
C ALA A 263 10.73 -5.68 -9.27
N VAL A 264 10.93 -5.38 -7.99
CA VAL A 264 9.94 -5.66 -6.91
C VAL A 264 8.61 -4.96 -7.14
N PHE A 265 8.63 -3.70 -7.61
CA PHE A 265 7.43 -2.90 -7.85
C PHE A 265 6.67 -3.41 -9.07
N TRP A 266 7.39 -3.75 -10.13
CA TRP A 266 6.84 -4.35 -11.34
C TRP A 266 6.23 -5.72 -11.07
N ALA A 267 6.92 -6.58 -10.32
CA ALA A 267 6.42 -7.90 -9.97
C ALA A 267 5.12 -7.82 -9.15
N LEU A 268 5.08 -6.95 -8.13
CA LEU A 268 3.87 -6.71 -7.35
C LEU A 268 2.73 -6.16 -8.23
N PHE A 269 3.02 -5.22 -9.13
CA PHE A 269 2.00 -4.64 -10.00
C PHE A 269 1.40 -5.68 -10.96
N LEU A 270 2.24 -6.43 -11.66
CA LEU A 270 1.81 -7.44 -12.64
C LEU A 270 1.02 -8.58 -11.98
N LEU A 271 1.40 -8.98 -10.76
CA LEU A 271 0.73 -10.06 -10.02
C LEU A 271 -0.38 -9.58 -9.07
N SER A 272 -0.64 -8.27 -9.00
CA SER A 272 -1.73 -7.72 -8.18
C SER A 272 -3.12 -8.27 -8.59
N PRO A 273 -3.48 -8.37 -9.90
CA PRO A 273 -4.76 -8.97 -10.31
C PRO A 273 -4.93 -10.43 -9.90
N LEU A 274 -3.83 -11.18 -9.74
CA LEU A 274 -3.87 -12.58 -9.27
C LEU A 274 -4.50 -12.70 -7.89
N THR A 275 -4.44 -11.64 -7.06
CA THR A 275 -5.13 -11.60 -5.76
C THR A 275 -6.62 -11.94 -5.88
N ILE A 276 -7.31 -11.35 -6.86
CA ILE A 276 -8.75 -11.55 -7.04
C ILE A 276 -9.05 -12.97 -7.51
N ALA A 277 -8.23 -13.52 -8.42
CA ALA A 277 -8.38 -14.89 -8.87
C ALA A 277 -8.16 -15.89 -7.72
N LEU A 278 -7.15 -15.67 -6.89
CA LEU A 278 -6.85 -16.52 -5.74
C LEU A 278 -7.92 -16.44 -4.64
N ASP A 279 -8.53 -15.27 -4.42
CA ASP A 279 -9.65 -15.13 -3.48
C ASP A 279 -10.90 -15.87 -3.94
N ARG A 280 -11.12 -15.99 -5.26
CA ARG A 280 -12.22 -16.81 -5.81
C ARG A 280 -11.97 -18.30 -5.64
N LEU A 281 -10.71 -18.73 -5.74
CA LEU A 281 -10.32 -20.14 -5.53
C LEU A 281 -10.33 -20.54 -4.05
N TRP A 282 -9.81 -19.68 -3.17
CA TRP A 282 -9.79 -19.91 -1.73
C TRP A 282 -10.58 -18.84 -0.98
N GLN A 283 -11.81 -19.18 -0.66
CA GLN A 283 -12.68 -18.31 0.13
C GLN A 283 -12.21 -18.25 1.59
N SER A 284 -12.09 -17.04 2.12
CA SER A 284 -11.70 -16.76 3.51
C SER A 284 -12.18 -15.38 3.89
N ASP A 285 -12.36 -15.16 5.19
CA ASP A 285 -12.79 -13.87 5.72
C ASP A 285 -11.87 -12.72 5.28
N ARG A 286 -12.52 -11.64 4.86
CA ARG A 286 -11.83 -10.42 4.47
C ARG A 286 -11.18 -9.78 5.68
N PHE A 287 -9.99 -9.23 5.49
CA PHE A 287 -9.34 -8.46 6.54
C PHE A 287 -10.11 -7.19 6.89
N VAL A 288 -10.42 -7.04 8.17
CA VAL A 288 -11.05 -5.85 8.76
C VAL A 288 -10.09 -5.23 9.77
N TRP A 289 -9.93 -3.91 9.71
CA TRP A 289 -9.17 -3.18 10.73
C TRP A 289 -9.91 -3.27 12.05
N LYS A 290 -9.25 -3.77 13.11
CA LYS A 290 -9.83 -3.76 14.46
C LYS A 290 -9.90 -2.32 14.95
N VAL A 291 -11.08 -1.70 14.87
CA VAL A 291 -11.35 -0.42 15.53
C VAL A 291 -11.51 -0.75 17.01
N GLY A 292 -10.57 -0.31 17.84
CA GLY A 292 -10.62 -0.63 19.27
C GLY A 292 -11.84 0.03 19.90
N THR A 293 -12.86 -0.78 20.20
CA THR A 293 -14.11 -0.37 20.85
C THR A 293 -13.80 0.50 22.07
N ALA A 294 -14.32 1.74 22.08
CA ALA A 294 -14.42 2.49 23.32
C ALA A 294 -15.27 1.63 24.26
N ARG A 295 -14.80 1.43 25.50
CA ARG A 295 -15.63 0.79 26.53
C ARG A 295 -16.86 1.70 26.68
N ASN A 296 -18.07 1.19 26.40
CA ASN A 296 -19.27 1.85 26.90
C ASN A 296 -19.11 1.98 28.42
N PRO A 297 -19.33 3.16 29.03
CA PRO A 297 -19.48 3.20 30.47
C PRO A 297 -20.68 2.35 30.80
N VAL A 298 -20.45 1.31 31.61
CA VAL A 298 -21.54 0.61 32.29
C VAL A 298 -22.16 1.66 33.19
N ILE A 299 -23.33 2.16 32.80
CA ILE A 299 -24.17 2.95 33.69
C ILE A 299 -24.70 1.94 34.70
N GLY A 300 -24.08 1.93 35.89
CA GLY A 300 -24.62 1.31 37.09
C GLY A 300 -25.39 2.34 37.90
#